data_AF-A0A5E4G204-F1
#
_entry.id   AF-A0A5E4G204-F1
#
_cell.length_a   1.000
_cell.length_b   1.000
_cell.length_c   1.000
_cell.angle_alpha   90.00
_cell.angle_beta   90.00
_cell.angle_gamma   90.00
#
_symmetry.space_group_name_H-M   'P 1'
#
loop_
_entity.id
_entity.type
_entity.pdbx_description
1 polymer ?
#
loop_
_entity_poly.entity_id
_entity_poly.type
_entity_poly.pdbx_seq_one_letter_code
_entity_poly.pdbx_strand_id
1 'polypeptide(L)'
;MEKIQHTNVQVRELKLHVAEIGSGPKVVLFFHGFPEIWYTWRHQMVAAANKGYRAIAFDHRGYGLSEQPAEPEKATLLDLVDDAVALLDSLGINKAFIVGKDFGALSAYRVGVLHPERVSAIITLGTPFIQPGPSVVQNHPLPEGFYISRWQEQGRAEADFGRFDVKTVIRNIYILFSKSEIPIAAADQEIMDLIDPATPLPPWFSEEDLSVYASLYEKSGFCFALQVPYR
;
A
#
# COMPACT_ATOMS: atom_id res chain seq x y z
N MET A 1 -0.40 -3.25 -20.99
CA MET A 1 -0.12 -2.01 -20.22
C MET A 1 0.68 -0.97 -20.99
N GLU A 2 0.94 -1.14 -22.30
CA GLU A 2 1.84 -0.29 -23.11
C GLU A 2 1.51 1.22 -23.18
N LYS A 3 0.43 1.68 -22.55
CA LYS A 3 0.03 3.10 -22.46
C LYS A 3 0.31 3.75 -21.10
N ILE A 4 0.66 2.99 -20.07
CA ILE A 4 1.01 3.56 -18.76
C ILE A 4 2.46 4.03 -18.83
N GLN A 5 2.67 5.31 -18.61
CA GLN A 5 3.99 5.93 -18.57
C GLN A 5 4.55 5.82 -17.16
N HIS A 6 5.82 5.48 -17.05
CA HIS A 6 6.52 5.37 -15.77
C HIS A 6 7.62 6.41 -15.70
N THR A 7 7.63 7.18 -14.60
CA THR A 7 8.63 8.22 -14.35
C THR A 7 9.08 8.17 -12.90
N ASN A 8 10.27 8.71 -12.63
CA ASN A 8 10.73 8.96 -11.27
C ASN A 8 10.63 10.46 -11.01
N VAL A 9 9.89 10.84 -9.97
CA VAL A 9 9.64 12.23 -9.61
C VAL A 9 10.37 12.54 -8.32
N GLN A 10 11.15 13.62 -8.30
CA GLN A 10 11.76 14.11 -7.07
C GLN A 10 10.67 14.68 -6.16
N VAL A 11 10.54 14.10 -4.96
CA VAL A 11 9.57 14.46 -3.94
C VAL A 11 10.33 14.57 -2.62
N ARG A 12 10.48 15.81 -2.14
CA ARG A 12 11.32 16.10 -0.97
C ARG A 12 12.71 15.46 -1.14
N GLU A 13 13.12 14.63 -0.18
CA GLU A 13 14.40 13.92 -0.15
C GLU A 13 14.46 12.63 -0.99
N LEU A 14 13.35 12.19 -1.60
CA LEU A 14 13.25 10.88 -2.29
C LEU A 14 12.83 11.03 -3.76
N LYS A 15 13.20 10.06 -4.58
CA LYS A 15 12.59 9.81 -5.88
C LYS A 15 11.49 8.77 -5.74
N LEU A 16 10.27 9.18 -6.04
CA LEU A 16 9.12 8.29 -6.08
C LEU A 16 8.87 7.83 -7.52
N HIS A 17 8.60 6.54 -7.68
CA HIS A 17 8.08 5.98 -8.92
C HIS A 17 6.62 6.40 -9.11
N VAL A 18 6.31 6.86 -10.30
CA VAL A 18 4.98 7.31 -10.70
C VAL A 18 4.58 6.62 -12.00
N ALA A 19 3.45 5.93 -11.95
CA ALA A 19 2.73 5.37 -13.07
C ALA A 19 1.57 6.30 -13.47
N GLU A 20 1.52 6.71 -14.73
CA GLU A 20 0.55 7.69 -15.21
C GLU A 20 -0.11 7.24 -16.52
N ILE A 21 -1.42 7.51 -16.66
CA ILE A 21 -2.16 7.32 -17.91
C ILE A 21 -3.31 8.33 -18.04
N GLY A 22 -3.56 8.78 -19.27
CA GLY A 22 -4.59 9.77 -19.58
C GLY A 22 -4.09 11.21 -19.41
N SER A 23 -4.74 12.15 -20.09
CA SER A 23 -4.34 13.57 -20.16
C SER A 23 -5.46 14.52 -19.75
N GLY A 24 -6.44 14.00 -19.00
CA GLY A 24 -7.59 14.76 -18.55
C GLY A 24 -7.24 15.93 -17.61
N PRO A 25 -8.03 17.02 -17.58
CA PRO A 25 -7.79 18.15 -16.68
C PRO A 25 -8.06 17.81 -15.21
N LYS A 26 -8.80 16.73 -14.93
CA LYS A 26 -9.07 16.23 -13.57
C LYS A 26 -8.12 15.08 -13.25
N VAL A 27 -7.48 15.15 -12.09
CA VAL A 27 -6.53 14.13 -11.62
C VAL A 27 -7.18 13.17 -10.65
N VAL A 28 -6.93 11.87 -10.83
CA VAL A 28 -7.19 10.84 -9.81
C VAL A 28 -5.84 10.30 -9.33
N LEU A 29 -5.57 10.43 -8.04
CA LEU A 29 -4.35 9.97 -7.38
C LEU A 29 -4.66 8.73 -6.54
N PHE A 30 -3.94 7.64 -6.79
CA PHE A 30 -4.21 6.33 -6.17
C PHE A 30 -3.14 5.97 -5.13
N PHE A 31 -3.57 5.64 -3.91
CA PHE A 31 -2.73 5.24 -2.78
C PHE A 31 -2.90 3.75 -2.52
N HIS A 32 -1.88 2.95 -2.78
CA HIS A 32 -1.90 1.50 -2.52
C HIS A 32 -1.74 1.18 -1.03
N GLY A 33 -2.02 -0.07 -0.65
CA GLY A 33 -1.82 -0.59 0.70
C GLY A 33 -0.65 -1.56 0.84
N PHE A 34 -0.75 -2.49 1.79
CA PHE A 34 0.23 -3.52 2.08
C PHE A 34 -0.25 -4.92 1.66
N PRO A 35 0.63 -5.79 1.14
CA PRO A 35 1.92 -5.54 0.50
C PRO A 35 1.67 -5.23 -0.98
N GLU A 36 1.20 -4.01 -1.26
CA GLU A 36 0.83 -3.59 -2.61
C GLU A 36 1.86 -2.62 -3.19
N ILE A 37 1.57 -2.13 -4.40
CA ILE A 37 2.34 -1.19 -5.22
C ILE A 37 1.36 -0.49 -6.18
N TRP A 38 1.82 0.46 -6.99
CA TRP A 38 1.04 1.15 -8.04
C TRP A 38 0.19 0.19 -8.88
N TYR A 39 0.71 -1.02 -9.14
CA TYR A 39 0.10 -2.05 -9.98
C TYR A 39 -1.26 -2.54 -9.47
N THR A 40 -1.56 -2.40 -8.17
CA THR A 40 -2.90 -2.66 -7.61
C THR A 40 -3.98 -1.88 -8.35
N TRP A 41 -3.64 -0.69 -8.86
CA TRP A 41 -4.58 0.22 -9.49
C TRP A 41 -4.66 0.08 -11.01
N ARG A 42 -3.96 -0.87 -11.62
CA ARG A 42 -3.85 -1.04 -13.09
C ARG A 42 -5.19 -0.98 -13.83
N HIS A 43 -6.23 -1.59 -13.26
CA HIS A 43 -7.57 -1.58 -13.86
C HIS A 43 -8.27 -0.23 -13.70
N GLN A 44 -8.20 0.37 -12.50
CA GLN A 44 -8.83 1.65 -12.18
C GLN A 44 -8.18 2.81 -12.92
N MET A 45 -6.86 2.77 -13.10
CA MET A 45 -6.12 3.76 -13.87
C MET A 45 -6.60 3.80 -15.33
N VAL A 46 -6.70 2.63 -15.98
CA VAL A 46 -7.22 2.53 -17.35
C VAL A 46 -8.68 2.98 -17.42
N ALA A 47 -9.52 2.59 -16.45
CA ALA A 47 -10.91 2.99 -16.42
C ALA A 47 -11.10 4.51 -16.27
N ALA A 48 -10.34 5.15 -15.38
CA ALA A 48 -10.37 6.59 -15.16
C ALA A 48 -9.87 7.36 -16.40
N ALA A 49 -8.77 6.90 -17.02
CA ALA A 49 -8.25 7.51 -18.24
C ALA A 49 -9.24 7.43 -19.40
N ASN A 50 -9.92 6.29 -19.58
CA ASN A 50 -10.98 6.12 -20.59
C ASN A 50 -12.20 7.03 -20.34
N LYS A 51 -12.34 7.58 -19.13
CA LYS A 51 -13.36 8.58 -18.77
C LYS A 51 -12.85 10.01 -18.81
N GLY A 52 -11.66 10.24 -19.36
CA GLY A 52 -11.09 11.57 -19.56
C GLY A 52 -10.47 12.18 -18.30
N TYR A 53 -10.05 11.35 -17.34
CA TYR A 53 -9.21 11.77 -16.21
C TYR A 53 -7.72 11.54 -16.51
N ARG A 54 -6.85 12.25 -15.80
CA ARG A 54 -5.43 11.92 -15.65
C ARG A 54 -5.29 11.02 -14.42
N ALA A 55 -4.95 9.76 -14.63
CA ALA A 55 -4.84 8.76 -13.57
C ALA A 55 -3.38 8.56 -13.17
N ILE A 56 -3.08 8.72 -11.89
CA ILE A 56 -1.73 8.67 -11.34
C ILE A 56 -1.72 7.70 -10.15
N ALA A 57 -0.93 6.65 -10.24
CA ALA A 57 -0.59 5.80 -9.11
C ALA A 57 0.91 5.92 -8.87
N PHE A 58 1.35 5.95 -7.62
CA PHE A 58 2.76 5.98 -7.27
C PHE A 58 3.05 4.88 -6.27
N ASP A 59 4.30 4.42 -6.26
CA ASP A 59 4.78 3.58 -5.17
C ASP A 59 5.11 4.50 -3.99
N HIS A 60 4.54 4.24 -2.81
CA HIS A 60 4.91 4.97 -1.60
C HIS A 60 6.43 4.84 -1.34
N ARG A 61 7.03 5.77 -0.58
CA ARG A 61 8.44 5.65 -0.14
C ARG A 61 8.73 4.24 0.36
N GLY A 62 9.87 3.67 -0.01
CA GLY A 62 10.25 2.32 0.38
C GLY A 62 9.42 1.16 -0.21
N TYR A 63 8.52 1.42 -1.16
CA TYR A 63 7.79 0.39 -1.92
C TYR A 63 8.26 0.32 -3.37
N GLY A 64 8.22 -0.89 -3.93
CA GLY A 64 8.38 -1.14 -5.36
C GLY A 64 9.61 -0.47 -5.98
N LEU A 65 9.38 0.51 -6.85
CA LEU A 65 10.44 1.24 -7.55
C LEU A 65 10.80 2.59 -6.92
N SER A 66 10.11 3.01 -5.86
CA SER A 66 10.44 4.22 -5.12
C SER A 66 11.67 4.03 -4.22
N GLU A 67 12.41 5.10 -3.99
CA GLU A 67 13.59 5.07 -3.12
C GLU A 67 13.22 4.71 -1.67
N GLN A 68 14.15 4.00 -1.02
CA GLN A 68 14.09 3.74 0.42
C GLN A 68 14.44 5.03 1.18
N PRO A 69 13.69 5.39 2.23
CA PRO A 69 14.11 6.45 3.13
C PRO A 69 15.41 6.06 3.85
N ALA A 70 16.22 7.05 4.21
CA ALA A 70 17.50 6.81 4.89
C ALA A 70 17.35 6.17 6.27
N GLU A 71 16.26 6.50 6.97
CA GLU A 71 15.92 6.02 8.31
C GLU A 71 14.50 5.43 8.31
N PRO A 72 14.30 4.25 7.68
CA PRO A 72 12.96 3.66 7.50
C PRO A 72 12.22 3.47 8.82
N GLU A 73 12.91 3.12 9.90
CA GLU A 73 12.36 2.92 11.24
C GLU A 73 11.78 4.18 11.88
N LYS A 74 12.15 5.37 11.39
CA LYS A 74 11.62 6.65 11.87
C LYS A 74 10.41 7.13 11.06
N ALA A 75 10.12 6.48 9.94
CA ALA A 75 9.04 6.90 9.08
C ALA A 75 7.69 6.66 9.75
N THR A 76 6.81 7.62 9.56
CA THR A 76 5.47 7.63 10.09
C THR A 76 4.45 7.70 8.97
N LEU A 77 3.19 7.50 9.32
CA LEU A 77 2.09 7.69 8.39
C LEU A 77 1.95 9.15 7.91
N LEU A 78 2.48 10.13 8.66
CA LEU A 78 2.52 11.52 8.21
C LEU A 78 3.55 11.74 7.10
N ASP A 79 4.65 10.99 7.08
CA ASP A 79 5.60 11.06 5.97
C ASP A 79 4.95 10.68 4.63
N LEU A 80 4.01 9.71 4.64
CA LEU A 80 3.25 9.34 3.44
C LEU A 80 2.29 10.45 2.99
N VAL A 81 1.77 11.25 3.93
CA VAL A 81 0.89 12.39 3.66
C VAL A 81 1.71 13.52 3.03
N ASP A 82 2.83 13.87 3.65
CA ASP A 82 3.73 14.92 3.20
C ASP A 82 4.30 14.62 1.81
N ASP A 83 4.64 13.35 1.55
CA ASP A 83 5.08 12.89 0.24
C ASP A 83 3.99 13.05 -0.83
N ALA A 84 2.74 12.70 -0.50
CA ALA A 84 1.64 12.82 -1.46
C ALA A 84 1.37 14.28 -1.82
N VAL A 85 1.42 15.19 -0.84
CA VAL A 85 1.24 16.63 -1.06
C VAL A 85 2.40 17.20 -1.87
N ALA A 86 3.65 16.85 -1.53
CA ALA A 86 4.83 17.27 -2.27
C ALA A 86 4.87 16.69 -3.68
N LEU A 87 4.36 15.47 -3.89
CA LEU A 87 4.20 14.88 -5.23
C LEU A 87 3.24 15.69 -6.08
N LEU A 88 2.10 16.10 -5.52
CA LEU A 88 1.17 16.98 -6.22
C LEU A 88 1.84 18.32 -6.61
N ASP A 89 2.67 18.89 -5.72
CA ASP A 89 3.43 20.11 -6.02
C ASP A 89 4.43 19.90 -7.16
N SER A 90 5.24 18.84 -7.09
CA SER A 90 6.22 18.49 -8.12
C SER A 90 5.59 18.25 -9.50
N LEU A 91 4.33 17.78 -9.54
CA LEU A 91 3.56 17.56 -10.76
C LEU A 91 2.74 18.77 -11.22
N GLY A 92 2.77 19.88 -10.47
CA GLY A 92 1.99 21.09 -10.76
C GLY A 92 0.48 20.90 -10.60
N ILE A 93 0.05 19.97 -9.73
CA ILE A 93 -1.35 19.60 -9.53
C ILE A 93 -1.87 20.29 -8.28
N ASN A 94 -2.83 21.21 -8.46
CA ASN A 94 -3.43 21.93 -7.35
C ASN A 94 -4.37 21.03 -6.51
N LYS A 95 -5.29 20.32 -7.18
CA LYS A 95 -6.27 19.43 -6.54
C LYS A 95 -6.39 18.08 -7.25
N ALA A 96 -6.62 17.02 -6.49
CA ALA A 96 -6.89 15.68 -7.02
C ALA A 96 -8.09 15.00 -6.34
N PHE A 97 -8.72 14.06 -7.04
CA PHE A 97 -9.54 13.01 -6.42
C PHE A 97 -8.58 11.96 -5.85
N ILE A 98 -8.71 11.61 -4.58
CA ILE A 98 -7.83 10.63 -3.95
C ILE A 98 -8.58 9.31 -3.76
N VAL A 99 -7.99 8.22 -4.21
CA VAL A 99 -8.51 6.86 -4.01
C VAL A 99 -7.49 6.07 -3.20
N GLY A 100 -7.87 5.59 -2.02
CA GLY A 100 -6.97 4.86 -1.12
C GLY A 100 -7.51 3.49 -0.71
N LYS A 101 -6.61 2.51 -0.53
CA LYS A 101 -6.93 1.18 -0.01
C LYS A 101 -6.04 0.84 1.19
N ASP A 102 -6.57 0.12 2.18
CA ASP A 102 -5.80 -0.40 3.31
C ASP A 102 -5.09 0.76 4.08
N PHE A 103 -3.77 0.75 4.32
CA PHE A 103 -3.09 1.89 4.94
C PHE A 103 -3.09 3.14 4.03
N GLY A 104 -3.16 2.95 2.70
CA GLY A 104 -3.32 4.04 1.74
C GLY A 104 -4.62 4.82 1.97
N ALA A 105 -5.68 4.16 2.48
CA ALA A 105 -6.89 4.87 2.92
C ALA A 105 -6.61 5.75 4.15
N LEU A 106 -5.81 5.28 5.11
CA LEU A 106 -5.42 6.06 6.29
C LEU A 106 -4.61 7.31 5.92
N SER A 107 -3.72 7.21 4.92
CA SER A 107 -3.01 8.36 4.34
C SER A 107 -3.98 9.30 3.62
N ALA A 108 -4.90 8.78 2.81
CA ALA A 108 -5.88 9.58 2.08
C ALA A 108 -6.76 10.42 3.00
N TYR A 109 -7.28 9.81 4.09
CA TYR A 109 -8.04 10.55 5.10
C TYR A 109 -7.23 11.69 5.72
N ARG A 110 -5.96 11.44 6.07
CA ARG A 110 -5.08 12.47 6.65
C ARG A 110 -4.79 13.60 5.68
N VAL A 111 -4.58 13.33 4.39
CA VAL A 111 -4.48 14.38 3.36
C VAL A 111 -5.77 15.22 3.34
N GLY A 112 -6.95 14.58 3.40
CA GLY A 112 -8.23 15.30 3.44
C GLY A 112 -8.43 16.19 4.66
N VAL A 113 -7.91 15.77 5.82
CA VAL A 113 -8.02 16.52 7.08
C VAL A 113 -6.99 17.64 7.16
N LEU A 114 -5.73 17.36 6.81
CA LEU A 114 -4.61 18.28 6.97
C LEU A 114 -4.44 19.24 5.79
N HIS A 115 -4.85 18.81 4.59
CA HIS A 115 -4.71 19.54 3.33
C HIS A 115 -6.01 19.54 2.50
N PRO A 116 -7.16 19.95 3.08
CA PRO A 116 -8.45 19.94 2.38
C PRO A 116 -8.43 20.78 1.08
N GLU A 117 -7.55 21.78 0.99
CA GLU A 117 -7.32 22.60 -0.20
C GLU A 117 -6.71 21.81 -1.38
N ARG A 118 -6.16 20.62 -1.13
CA ARG A 118 -5.55 19.75 -2.16
C ARG A 118 -6.48 18.65 -2.66
N VAL A 119 -7.67 18.53 -2.08
CA VAL A 119 -8.56 17.38 -2.32
C VAL A 119 -9.87 17.81 -2.96
N SER A 120 -10.26 17.12 -4.03
CA SER A 120 -11.56 17.28 -4.68
C SER A 120 -12.61 16.34 -4.07
N ALA A 121 -12.24 15.08 -3.85
CA ALA A 121 -13.02 14.09 -3.10
C ALA A 121 -12.12 12.93 -2.68
N ILE A 122 -12.58 12.14 -1.71
CA ILE A 122 -11.89 10.94 -1.22
C ILE A 122 -12.78 9.72 -1.42
N ILE A 123 -12.19 8.66 -1.99
CA ILE A 123 -12.79 7.34 -2.11
C ILE A 123 -11.88 6.35 -1.40
N THR A 124 -12.42 5.52 -0.51
CA THR A 124 -11.62 4.56 0.26
C THR A 124 -12.19 3.15 0.18
N LEU A 125 -11.28 2.17 0.26
CA LEU A 125 -11.59 0.74 0.20
C LEU A 125 -10.91 0.02 1.38
N GLY A 126 -11.66 -0.86 2.05
CA GLY A 126 -11.15 -1.71 3.14
C GLY A 126 -11.17 -1.03 4.51
N THR A 127 -10.49 0.10 4.68
CA THR A 127 -10.30 0.73 6.00
C THR A 127 -11.25 1.91 6.23
N PRO A 128 -12.11 1.88 7.28
CA PRO A 128 -12.99 3.00 7.60
C PRO A 128 -12.19 4.21 8.12
N PHE A 129 -12.82 5.39 8.14
CA PHE A 129 -12.24 6.54 8.81
C PHE A 129 -12.15 6.27 10.31
N ILE A 130 -10.96 6.41 10.86
CA ILE A 130 -10.69 6.28 12.30
C ILE A 130 -10.51 7.70 12.84
N GLN A 131 -11.39 8.11 13.75
CA GLN A 131 -11.28 9.43 14.39
C GLN A 131 -9.97 9.53 15.19
N PRO A 132 -9.26 10.68 15.11
CA PRO A 132 -8.15 10.95 16.01
C PRO A 132 -8.63 10.93 17.47
N GLY A 133 -7.92 10.22 18.34
CA GLY A 133 -8.26 10.09 19.75
C GLY A 133 -7.98 8.71 20.31
N PRO A 134 -8.25 8.46 21.61
CA PRO A 134 -8.12 7.13 22.18
C PRO A 134 -9.04 6.16 21.44
N SER A 135 -8.45 5.11 20.88
CA SER A 135 -9.18 4.16 20.05
C SER A 135 -10.13 3.35 20.92
N VAL A 136 -11.39 3.22 20.50
CA VAL A 136 -12.32 2.29 21.16
C VAL A 136 -11.85 0.83 20.98
N VAL A 137 -11.03 0.57 19.95
CA VAL A 137 -10.40 -0.73 19.66
C VAL A 137 -9.19 -1.00 20.55
N GLN A 138 -8.50 0.03 21.08
CA GLN A 138 -7.43 -0.16 22.09
C GLN A 138 -7.96 -0.85 23.35
N ASN A 139 -9.27 -0.87 23.57
CA ASN A 139 -9.90 -1.49 24.74
C ASN A 139 -10.44 -2.90 24.49
N HIS A 140 -10.26 -3.48 23.29
CA HIS A 140 -10.61 -4.88 23.04
C HIS A 140 -9.32 -5.70 22.90
N PRO A 141 -9.02 -6.65 23.81
CA PRO A 141 -7.85 -7.49 23.65
C PRO A 141 -8.02 -8.34 22.40
N LEU A 142 -7.24 -8.02 21.37
CA LEU A 142 -7.10 -8.85 20.19
C LEU A 142 -6.33 -10.12 20.59
N PRO A 143 -6.65 -11.30 20.02
CA PRO A 143 -5.89 -12.51 20.30
C PRO A 143 -4.41 -12.32 20.00
N GLU A 144 -3.51 -12.89 20.81
CA GLU A 144 -2.05 -12.86 20.56
C GLU A 144 -1.69 -13.34 19.14
N GLY A 145 -2.45 -14.33 18.64
CA GLY A 145 -2.31 -14.87 17.29
C GLY A 145 -2.66 -13.91 16.16
N PHE A 146 -3.31 -12.78 16.45
CA PHE A 146 -3.77 -11.84 15.42
C PHE A 146 -2.61 -11.22 14.65
N TYR A 147 -2.68 -11.26 13.31
CA TYR A 147 -1.54 -10.88 12.47
C TYR A 147 -1.00 -9.47 12.73
N ILE A 148 -1.86 -8.47 12.99
CA ILE A 148 -1.41 -7.09 13.31
C ILE A 148 -0.57 -7.09 14.59
N SER A 149 -1.03 -7.80 15.63
CA SER A 149 -0.30 -7.89 16.90
C SER A 149 1.06 -8.56 16.73
N ARG A 150 1.17 -9.55 15.83
CA ARG A 150 2.45 -10.19 15.52
C ARG A 150 3.38 -9.33 14.67
N TRP A 151 2.84 -8.59 13.71
CA TRP A 151 3.64 -7.72 12.84
C TRP A 151 4.06 -6.41 13.53
N GLN A 152 3.34 -6.01 14.59
CA GLN A 152 3.74 -4.96 15.52
C GLN A 152 5.05 -5.28 16.24
N GLU A 153 5.32 -6.55 16.54
CA GLU A 153 6.57 -6.97 17.16
C GLU A 153 7.74 -6.78 16.18
N GLN A 154 8.69 -5.91 16.54
CA GLN A 154 9.80 -5.56 15.67
C GLN A 154 10.65 -6.79 15.33
N GLY A 155 10.84 -7.06 14.03
CA GLY A 155 11.65 -8.17 13.53
C GLY A 155 10.90 -9.50 13.40
N ARG A 156 9.71 -9.65 13.99
CA ARG A 156 8.97 -10.93 13.96
C ARG A 156 8.42 -11.23 12.57
N ALA A 157 7.77 -10.26 11.94
CA ALA A 157 7.27 -10.40 10.57
C ALA A 157 8.42 -10.60 9.57
N GLU A 158 9.53 -9.87 9.74
CA GLU A 158 10.72 -10.00 8.92
C GLU A 158 11.34 -11.40 9.06
N ALA A 159 11.39 -11.96 10.27
CA ALA A 159 11.87 -13.32 10.51
C ALA A 159 10.94 -14.36 9.87
N ASP A 160 9.61 -14.21 10.00
CA ASP A 160 8.64 -15.11 9.38
C ASP A 160 8.72 -15.06 7.85
N PHE A 161 8.75 -13.86 7.27
CA PHE A 161 8.83 -13.67 5.82
C PHE A 161 10.17 -14.16 5.28
N GLY A 162 11.26 -13.97 6.04
CA GLY A 162 12.61 -14.41 5.67
C GLY A 162 12.78 -15.92 5.55
N ARG A 163 11.80 -16.72 5.98
CA ARG A 163 11.76 -18.17 5.75
C ARG A 163 11.47 -18.54 4.29
N PHE A 164 10.98 -17.60 3.47
CA PHE A 164 10.48 -17.85 2.12
C PHE A 164 11.07 -16.86 1.12
N ASP A 165 11.03 -17.21 -0.17
CA ASP A 165 11.29 -16.24 -1.23
C ASP A 165 10.15 -15.21 -1.34
N VAL A 166 10.46 -14.04 -1.92
CA VAL A 166 9.52 -12.91 -2.04
C VAL A 166 8.22 -13.30 -2.74
N LYS A 167 8.29 -14.11 -3.80
CA LYS A 167 7.11 -14.54 -4.56
C LYS A 167 6.19 -15.38 -3.68
N THR A 168 6.75 -16.29 -2.90
CA THR A 168 6.01 -17.11 -1.92
C THR A 168 5.36 -16.26 -0.83
N VAL A 169 6.07 -15.25 -0.28
CA VAL A 169 5.49 -14.33 0.72
C VAL A 169 4.29 -13.57 0.15
N ILE A 170 4.44 -12.92 -1.01
CA ILE A 170 3.33 -12.19 -1.65
C ILE A 170 2.15 -13.13 -1.93
N ARG A 171 2.41 -14.31 -2.50
CA ARG A 171 1.39 -15.31 -2.77
C ARG A 171 0.60 -15.66 -1.50
N ASN A 172 1.31 -15.98 -0.42
CA ASN A 172 0.68 -16.38 0.83
C ASN A 172 -0.17 -15.25 1.40
N ILE A 173 0.31 -14.01 1.38
CA ILE A 173 -0.45 -12.84 1.85
C ILE A 173 -1.72 -12.61 1.02
N TYR A 174 -1.63 -12.70 -0.32
CA TYR A 174 -2.81 -12.54 -1.19
C TYR A 174 -3.83 -13.67 -1.02
N ILE A 175 -3.38 -14.91 -0.78
CA ILE A 175 -4.28 -16.01 -0.42
C ILE A 175 -4.91 -15.75 0.95
N LEU A 176 -4.13 -15.33 1.94
CA LEU A 176 -4.56 -15.09 3.31
C LEU A 176 -5.70 -14.06 3.36
N PHE A 177 -5.52 -12.91 2.71
CA PHE A 177 -6.50 -11.81 2.71
C PHE A 177 -7.54 -11.90 1.58
N SER A 178 -7.59 -13.02 0.84
CA SER A 178 -8.70 -13.31 -0.06
C SER A 178 -9.88 -14.00 0.63
N LYS A 179 -9.68 -14.40 1.90
CA LYS A 179 -10.65 -15.09 2.74
C LYS A 179 -11.39 -14.11 3.67
N SER A 180 -12.50 -14.55 4.25
CA SER A 180 -13.30 -13.71 5.18
C SER A 180 -12.85 -13.85 6.64
N GLU A 181 -12.13 -14.92 6.94
CA GLU A 181 -11.60 -15.24 8.26
C GLU A 181 -10.46 -14.30 8.63
N ILE A 182 -10.46 -13.84 9.88
CA ILE A 182 -9.37 -13.02 10.42
C ILE A 182 -8.16 -13.93 10.66
N PRO A 183 -6.96 -13.60 10.14
CA PRO A 183 -5.77 -14.40 10.38
C PRO A 183 -5.36 -14.39 11.85
N ILE A 184 -5.47 -15.55 12.49
CA ILE A 184 -5.07 -15.78 13.88
C ILE A 184 -4.23 -17.06 13.93
N ALA A 185 -2.93 -16.93 14.22
CA ALA A 185 -2.02 -18.06 14.34
C ALA A 185 -1.98 -18.63 15.77
N ALA A 186 -1.84 -19.95 15.88
CA ALA A 186 -1.61 -20.64 17.16
C ALA A 186 -0.24 -20.26 17.75
N ALA A 187 -0.04 -20.52 19.04
CA ALA A 187 1.17 -20.12 19.76
C ALA A 187 2.48 -20.70 19.18
N ASP A 188 2.40 -21.84 18.50
CA ASP A 188 3.51 -22.58 17.88
C ASP A 188 3.62 -22.37 16.36
N GLN A 189 2.80 -21.51 15.77
CA GLN A 189 2.78 -21.18 14.34
C GLN A 189 3.17 -19.72 14.13
N GLU A 190 3.53 -19.33 12.91
CA GLU A 190 3.56 -17.94 12.43
C GLU A 190 2.53 -17.67 11.32
N ILE A 191 2.38 -16.41 10.88
CA ILE A 191 1.32 -16.02 9.93
C ILE A 191 1.51 -16.71 8.57
N MET A 192 2.75 -16.89 8.11
CA MET A 192 3.01 -17.63 6.87
C MET A 192 2.67 -19.12 6.97
N ASP A 193 2.58 -19.70 8.18
CA ASP A 193 2.21 -21.11 8.38
C ASP A 193 0.70 -21.37 8.21
N LEU A 194 -0.12 -20.31 8.14
CA LEU A 194 -1.57 -20.41 7.95
C LEU A 194 -1.97 -20.82 6.53
N ILE A 195 -1.03 -20.80 5.58
CA ILE A 195 -1.28 -21.06 4.17
C ILE A 195 -0.76 -22.44 3.77
N ASP A 196 -1.68 -23.32 3.37
CA ASP A 196 -1.31 -24.56 2.70
C ASP A 196 -0.69 -24.23 1.32
N PRO A 197 0.55 -24.67 1.04
CA PRO A 197 1.20 -24.49 -0.26
C PRO A 197 0.37 -25.00 -1.44
N ALA A 198 -0.52 -25.98 -1.26
CA ALA A 198 -1.41 -26.48 -2.31
C ALA A 198 -2.60 -25.55 -2.63
N THR A 199 -2.84 -24.51 -1.82
CA THR A 199 -3.97 -23.58 -2.03
C THR A 199 -3.80 -22.81 -3.35
N PRO A 200 -4.77 -22.83 -4.29
CA PRO A 200 -4.64 -22.07 -5.54
C PRO A 200 -4.68 -20.56 -5.29
N LEU A 201 -4.15 -19.78 -6.24
CA LEU A 201 -4.31 -18.32 -6.24
C LEU A 201 -5.80 -17.93 -6.36
N PRO A 202 -6.22 -16.79 -5.78
CA PRO A 202 -7.55 -16.26 -6.00
C PRO A 202 -7.84 -16.05 -7.50
N PRO A 203 -9.09 -16.23 -7.97
CA PRO A 203 -9.40 -16.23 -9.40
C PRO A 203 -9.16 -14.88 -10.11
N TRP A 204 -9.04 -13.79 -9.35
CA TRP A 204 -8.73 -12.45 -9.86
C TRP A 204 -7.23 -12.11 -9.82
N PHE A 205 -6.39 -13.01 -9.31
CA PHE A 205 -4.95 -12.82 -9.14
C PHE A 205 -4.16 -13.87 -9.92
N SER A 206 -3.64 -13.47 -11.07
CA SER A 206 -2.94 -14.38 -11.98
C SER A 206 -1.48 -14.61 -11.56
N GLU A 207 -0.84 -15.65 -12.11
CA GLU A 207 0.62 -15.87 -11.96
C GLU A 207 1.46 -14.72 -12.55
N GLU A 208 0.96 -14.07 -13.60
CA GLU A 208 1.59 -12.88 -14.16
C GLU A 208 1.54 -11.72 -13.17
N ASP A 209 0.36 -11.46 -12.58
CA ASP A 209 0.21 -10.43 -11.55
C ASP A 209 1.15 -10.70 -10.38
N LEU A 210 1.16 -11.94 -9.85
CA LEU A 210 2.03 -12.35 -8.77
C LEU A 210 3.51 -12.10 -9.10
N SER A 211 3.92 -12.40 -10.33
CA SER A 211 5.30 -12.19 -10.78
C SER A 211 5.66 -10.70 -10.83
N VAL A 212 4.72 -9.82 -11.19
CA VAL A 212 4.92 -8.36 -11.14
C VAL A 212 5.16 -7.90 -9.70
N TYR A 213 4.29 -8.25 -8.75
CA TYR A 213 4.48 -7.90 -7.34
C TYR A 213 5.81 -8.43 -6.81
N ALA A 214 6.10 -9.70 -7.05
CA ALA A 214 7.34 -10.33 -6.59
C ALA A 214 8.58 -9.57 -7.08
N SER A 215 8.67 -9.27 -8.39
CA SER A 215 9.81 -8.56 -8.96
C SER A 215 10.04 -7.15 -8.40
N LEU A 216 8.98 -6.50 -7.91
CA LEU A 216 9.04 -5.17 -7.32
C LEU A 216 9.39 -5.23 -5.83
N TYR A 217 8.86 -6.21 -5.10
CA TYR A 217 9.25 -6.47 -3.71
C TYR A 217 10.65 -7.10 -3.59
N GLU A 218 11.18 -7.77 -4.62
CA GLU A 218 12.59 -8.19 -4.66
C GLU A 218 13.55 -6.99 -4.62
N LYS A 219 13.10 -5.83 -5.11
CA LYS A 219 13.88 -4.58 -5.08
C LYS A 219 13.71 -3.84 -3.77
N SER A 220 12.47 -3.65 -3.32
CA SER A 220 12.18 -2.85 -2.12
C SER A 220 12.33 -3.62 -0.81
N GLY A 221 12.17 -4.94 -0.84
CA GLY A 221 11.96 -5.75 0.36
C GLY A 221 10.66 -5.38 1.08
N PHE A 222 10.51 -5.91 2.30
CA PHE A 222 9.31 -5.73 3.15
C PHE A 222 9.54 -4.83 4.37
N CYS A 223 10.78 -4.46 4.69
CA CYS A 223 11.10 -3.78 5.95
C CYS A 223 10.33 -2.46 6.13
N PHE A 224 10.42 -1.57 5.14
CA PHE A 224 9.63 -0.33 5.17
C PHE A 224 8.13 -0.61 5.13
N ALA A 225 7.74 -1.58 4.30
CA ALA A 225 6.35 -1.93 4.10
C ALA A 225 5.67 -2.46 5.37
N LEU A 226 6.44 -3.02 6.30
CA LEU A 226 5.99 -3.46 7.61
C LEU A 226 6.03 -2.34 8.66
N GLN A 227 6.88 -1.33 8.49
CA GLN A 227 7.06 -0.26 9.47
C GLN A 227 5.81 0.61 9.59
N VAL A 228 5.48 1.42 8.58
CA VAL A 228 4.44 2.45 8.69
C VAL A 228 3.03 1.90 8.99
N PRO A 229 2.57 0.78 8.40
CA PRO A 229 1.22 0.30 8.66
C PRO A 229 1.07 -0.45 9.99
N TYR A 230 2.15 -1.00 10.55
CA TYR A 230 2.07 -1.88 11.72
C TYR A 230 2.86 -1.40 12.93
N ARG A 231 3.65 -0.32 12.86
CA ARG A 231 4.47 0.20 13.97
C ARG A 231 4.31 1.70 14.12
#